data_AF-A0A2E3M0R7-F1
#
_entry.id   AF-A0A2E3M0R7-F1
#
_cell.length_a   1.000
_cell.length_b   1.000
_cell.length_c   1.000
_cell.angle_alpha   90.00
_cell.angle_beta   90.00
_cell.angle_gamma   90.00
#
_symmetry.space_group_name_H-M   'P 1'
#
loop_
_entity.id
_entity.type
_entity.pdbx_description
1 polymer ?
#
loop_
_entity_poly.entity_id
_entity_poly.type
_entity_poly.pdbx_seq_one_letter_code
_entity_poly.pdbx_strand_id
1 'polypeptide(L)'
;MAILTSSGRAAIAASIKEQAIHLAWGTGDPAWGSAHNIQTSFTDDLITLSQSPVKDVVLREGETTFTPGTDYSVDSVAGTITRLPLGTIAEDAVLDISYTQDTPREEITSTALLNPVGLRTVDEVLFCSGDENGELITPSGRFTASQSPTNNLFLKFTFDFEDAASQVIQELGVMVGSEFLAELPEGQRYFTPDQITTEGILLVLEHTVPLVRTAATRETFTFVVTF
;
A
#
# COMPACT_ATOMS: atom_id res chain seq x y z
N MET A 1 -24.91 -14.76 -20.90
CA MET A 1 -23.94 -13.92 -20.18
C MET A 1 -22.61 -14.03 -20.90
N ALA A 2 -21.97 -12.92 -21.26
CA ALA A 2 -20.63 -12.93 -21.85
C ALA A 2 -19.57 -12.99 -20.72
N ILE A 3 -18.46 -13.68 -20.95
CA ILE A 3 -17.34 -13.83 -19.99
C ILE A 3 -16.05 -13.48 -20.73
N LEU A 4 -15.13 -12.79 -20.03
CA LEU A 4 -13.80 -12.50 -20.56
C LEU A 4 -12.96 -13.79 -20.63
N THR A 5 -12.68 -14.24 -21.85
CA THR A 5 -11.94 -15.48 -22.11
C THR A 5 -10.47 -15.34 -21.70
N SER A 6 -9.79 -16.48 -21.51
CA SER A 6 -8.35 -16.47 -21.21
C SER A 6 -7.52 -15.79 -22.30
N SER A 7 -7.91 -15.92 -23.57
CA SER A 7 -7.27 -15.18 -24.67
C SER A 7 -7.55 -13.68 -24.62
N GLY A 8 -8.73 -13.26 -24.16
CA GLY A 8 -9.05 -11.85 -23.91
C GLY A 8 -8.17 -11.25 -22.82
N ARG A 9 -8.00 -11.95 -21.69
CA ARG A 9 -7.11 -11.49 -20.60
C ARG A 9 -5.64 -11.44 -21.03
N ALA A 10 -5.19 -12.42 -21.80
CA ALA A 10 -3.84 -12.40 -22.38
C ALA A 10 -3.63 -11.24 -23.38
N ALA A 11 -4.66 -10.88 -24.15
CA ALA A 11 -4.61 -9.71 -25.02
C ALA A 11 -4.51 -8.40 -24.24
N ILE A 12 -5.25 -8.27 -23.12
CA ILE A 12 -5.13 -7.09 -22.22
C ILE A 12 -3.71 -6.99 -21.67
N ALA A 13 -3.16 -8.08 -21.14
CA ALA A 13 -1.78 -8.12 -20.66
C ALA A 13 -0.78 -7.71 -21.77
N ALA A 14 -0.98 -8.18 -23.00
CA ALA A 14 -0.15 -7.78 -24.14
C ALA A 14 -0.25 -6.27 -24.43
N SER A 15 -1.45 -5.70 -24.40
CA SER A 15 -1.65 -4.26 -24.59
C SER A 15 -1.00 -3.43 -23.48
N ILE A 16 -1.08 -3.87 -22.21
CA ILE A 16 -0.42 -3.18 -21.10
C ILE A 16 1.10 -3.23 -21.24
N LYS A 17 1.67 -4.37 -21.66
CA LYS A 17 3.11 -4.53 -21.89
C LYS A 17 3.68 -3.55 -22.93
N GLU A 18 2.87 -3.08 -23.88
CA GLU A 18 3.26 -2.12 -24.92
C GLU A 18 3.22 -0.65 -24.45
N GLN A 19 2.66 -0.38 -23.27
CA GLN A 19 2.58 0.96 -22.71
C GLN A 19 3.85 1.34 -21.94
N ALA A 20 4.00 2.64 -21.65
CA ALA A 20 5.01 3.10 -20.71
C ALA A 20 4.65 2.65 -19.28
N ILE A 21 5.48 1.83 -18.65
CA ILE A 21 5.23 1.29 -17.31
C ILE A 21 6.28 1.83 -16.32
N HIS A 22 5.80 2.35 -15.19
CA HIS A 22 6.63 2.88 -14.12
C HIS A 22 6.19 2.34 -12.76
N LEU A 23 7.11 2.23 -11.80
CA LEU A 23 6.77 2.11 -10.40
C LEU A 23 6.82 3.49 -9.75
N ALA A 24 5.69 3.92 -9.19
CA ALA A 24 5.55 5.08 -8.35
C ALA A 24 5.91 4.74 -6.91
N TRP A 25 6.55 5.70 -6.26
CA TRP A 25 6.68 5.74 -4.81
C TRP A 25 5.87 6.90 -4.25
N GLY A 26 5.20 6.66 -3.13
CA GLY A 26 4.50 7.66 -2.33
C GLY A 26 4.93 7.58 -0.87
N THR A 27 4.92 8.70 -0.16
CA THR A 27 5.22 8.69 1.28
C THR A 27 4.04 8.21 2.12
N GLY A 28 2.87 8.03 1.52
CA GLY A 28 1.64 7.73 2.25
C GLY A 28 1.12 8.93 3.04
N ASP A 29 0.18 8.66 3.94
CA ASP A 29 -0.30 9.65 4.91
C ASP A 29 0.70 9.74 6.09
N PRO A 30 1.22 10.93 6.42
CA PRO A 30 2.14 11.10 7.55
C PRO A 30 1.52 10.73 8.91
N ALA A 31 0.21 10.61 9.00
CA ALA A 31 -0.48 10.20 10.22
C ALA A 31 -0.45 8.67 10.43
N TRP A 32 -0.11 7.85 9.42
CA TRP A 32 0.05 6.41 9.61
C TRP A 32 1.13 6.10 10.64
N GLY A 33 0.80 5.24 11.60
CA GLY A 33 1.68 4.90 12.71
C GLY A 33 1.77 5.97 13.81
N SER A 34 1.03 7.08 13.72
CA SER A 34 1.01 8.11 14.76
C SER A 34 0.29 7.61 16.01
N ALA A 35 0.85 7.91 17.18
CA ALA A 35 0.26 7.59 18.47
C ALA A 35 -0.67 8.70 18.93
N HIS A 36 -1.85 8.32 19.43
CA HIS A 36 -2.90 9.19 19.92
C HIS A 36 -3.25 8.83 21.36
N ASN A 37 -3.53 9.85 22.16
CA ASN A 37 -4.03 9.69 23.53
C ASN A 37 -5.24 10.61 23.70
N ILE A 38 -6.36 10.05 24.16
CA ILE A 38 -7.58 10.80 24.45
C ILE A 38 -8.12 10.41 25.82
N GLN A 39 -8.88 11.31 26.43
CA GLN A 39 -9.60 11.03 27.66
C GLN A 39 -11.10 11.16 27.39
N THR A 40 -11.86 10.08 27.56
CA THR A 40 -13.30 10.05 27.26
C THR A 40 -14.01 8.95 28.04
N SER A 41 -15.34 9.00 28.07
CA SER A 41 -16.21 7.95 28.63
C SER A 41 -17.03 7.28 27.53
N PHE A 42 -17.59 6.12 27.83
CA PHE A 42 -18.56 5.47 26.95
C PHE A 42 -19.87 6.28 26.88
N THR A 43 -20.54 6.24 25.74
CA THR A 43 -21.94 6.67 25.57
C THR A 43 -22.67 5.51 24.91
N ASP A 44 -23.70 4.97 25.57
CA ASP A 44 -24.41 3.77 25.11
C ASP A 44 -23.46 2.60 24.79
N ASP A 45 -22.52 2.34 25.71
CA ASP A 45 -21.46 1.31 25.58
C ASP A 45 -20.52 1.49 24.37
N LEU A 46 -20.55 2.63 23.69
CA LEU A 46 -19.76 2.91 22.49
C LEU A 46 -18.84 4.12 22.66
N ILE A 47 -17.63 4.00 22.10
CA ILE A 47 -16.71 5.12 21.84
C ILE A 47 -16.32 5.06 20.36
N THR A 48 -16.37 6.21 19.68
CA THR A 48 -15.88 6.36 18.31
C THR A 48 -14.62 7.22 18.33
N LEU A 49 -13.51 6.66 17.84
CA LEU A 49 -12.25 7.37 17.72
C LEU A 49 -12.29 8.29 16.50
N SER A 50 -11.51 9.37 16.54
CA SER A 50 -11.44 10.34 15.44
C SER A 50 -10.60 9.85 14.26
N GLN A 51 -9.73 8.85 14.48
CA GLN A 51 -8.91 8.21 13.44
C GLN A 51 -9.37 6.77 13.23
N SER A 52 -9.28 6.32 11.98
CA SER A 52 -9.53 4.93 11.58
C SER A 52 -8.79 4.62 10.27
N PRO A 53 -8.25 3.40 10.10
CA PRO A 53 -8.22 2.31 11.07
C PRO A 53 -7.23 2.57 12.23
N VAL A 54 -7.32 1.76 13.28
CA VAL A 54 -6.49 1.87 14.50
C VAL A 54 -5.93 0.51 14.93
N LYS A 55 -4.81 0.55 15.65
CA LYS A 55 -4.18 -0.60 16.32
C LYS A 55 -3.65 -0.22 17.70
N ASP A 56 -3.16 -1.22 18.44
CA ASP A 56 -2.55 -1.06 19.77
C ASP A 56 -3.43 -0.28 20.75
N VAL A 57 -4.75 -0.50 20.69
CA VAL A 57 -5.73 0.20 21.53
C VAL A 57 -5.65 -0.31 22.97
N VAL A 58 -5.34 0.59 23.90
CA VAL A 58 -5.25 0.32 25.34
C VAL A 58 -6.15 1.32 26.09
N LEU A 59 -7.00 0.80 26.96
CA LEU A 59 -7.88 1.58 27.84
C LEU A 59 -7.34 1.51 29.27
N ARG A 60 -7.26 2.66 29.93
CA ARG A 60 -6.86 2.78 31.35
C ARG A 60 -7.81 3.66 32.15
N GLU A 61 -7.90 3.38 33.43
CA GLU A 61 -8.47 4.28 34.44
C GLU A 61 -7.48 4.37 35.60
N GLY A 62 -6.77 5.50 35.70
CA GLY A 62 -5.63 5.63 36.60
C GLY A 62 -4.54 4.59 36.30
N GLU A 63 -4.24 3.73 37.27
CA GLU A 63 -3.23 2.66 37.12
C GLU A 63 -3.80 1.36 36.55
N THR A 64 -5.14 1.21 36.50
CA THR A 64 -5.78 -0.01 36.01
C THR A 64 -5.77 -0.01 34.49
N THR A 65 -5.22 -1.07 33.88
CA THR A 65 -5.32 -1.32 32.43
C THR A 65 -6.35 -2.40 32.16
N PHE A 66 -7.31 -2.10 31.29
CA PHE A 66 -8.39 -3.03 30.93
C PHE A 66 -7.97 -3.99 29.81
N THR A 67 -8.60 -5.15 29.76
CA THR A 67 -8.22 -6.25 28.85
C THR A 67 -9.18 -6.35 27.66
N PRO A 68 -8.69 -6.23 26.41
CA PRO A 68 -9.52 -6.44 25.23
C PRO A 68 -10.04 -7.88 25.14
N GLY A 69 -11.27 -8.05 24.69
CA GLY A 69 -12.01 -9.32 24.66
C GLY A 69 -12.70 -9.69 25.98
N THR A 70 -12.30 -9.09 27.10
CA THR A 70 -12.93 -9.27 28.42
C THR A 70 -13.70 -8.04 28.84
N ASP A 71 -13.04 -6.88 28.84
CA ASP A 71 -13.60 -5.61 29.31
C ASP A 71 -14.21 -4.78 28.17
N TYR A 72 -13.58 -4.82 27.00
CA TYR A 72 -14.01 -4.10 25.81
C TYR A 72 -13.66 -4.88 24.55
N SER A 73 -14.28 -4.53 23.42
CA SER A 73 -13.91 -4.99 22.09
C SER A 73 -13.61 -3.79 21.18
N VAL A 74 -12.80 -4.01 20.15
CA VAL A 74 -12.38 -2.96 19.21
C VAL A 74 -12.70 -3.41 17.80
N ASP A 75 -13.47 -2.60 17.08
CA ASP A 75 -13.52 -2.63 15.63
C ASP A 75 -12.39 -1.71 15.12
N SER A 76 -11.26 -2.33 14.78
CA SER A 76 -10.06 -1.62 14.33
C SER A 76 -10.26 -0.90 13.01
N VAL A 77 -11.19 -1.36 12.17
CA VAL A 77 -11.46 -0.76 10.86
C VAL A 77 -12.34 0.47 11.01
N ALA A 78 -13.41 0.37 11.78
CA ALA A 78 -14.31 1.49 12.05
C ALA A 78 -13.76 2.48 13.10
N GLY A 79 -12.72 2.11 13.84
CA GLY A 79 -12.21 2.91 14.94
C GLY A 79 -13.19 3.01 16.11
N THR A 80 -14.01 1.98 16.34
CA THR A 80 -15.02 1.98 17.41
C THR A 80 -14.67 0.99 18.51
N ILE A 81 -14.85 1.40 19.76
CA ILE A 81 -14.65 0.57 20.95
C ILE A 81 -16.00 0.32 21.59
N THR A 82 -16.30 -0.94 21.87
CA THR A 82 -17.56 -1.35 22.54
C THR A 82 -17.25 -1.93 23.90
N ARG A 83 -17.88 -1.40 24.96
CA ARG A 83 -17.79 -1.94 26.32
C ARG A 83 -18.48 -3.30 26.38
N LEU A 84 -17.86 -4.28 27.05
CA LEU A 84 -18.45 -5.61 27.19
C LEU A 84 -19.23 -5.71 28.52
N PRO A 85 -20.43 -6.32 28.53
CA PRO A 85 -21.30 -6.34 29.70
C PRO A 85 -20.78 -7.20 30.86
N LEU A 86 -19.83 -8.11 30.60
CA LEU A 86 -19.15 -8.91 31.62
C LEU A 86 -17.81 -8.31 32.05
N GLY A 87 -17.47 -7.13 31.51
CA GLY A 87 -16.26 -6.39 31.82
C GLY A 87 -16.31 -5.70 33.18
N THR A 88 -15.16 -5.18 33.58
CA THR A 88 -14.96 -4.45 34.83
C THR A 88 -15.04 -2.93 34.67
N ILE A 89 -15.19 -2.43 33.44
CA ILE A 89 -15.32 -1.00 33.14
C ILE A 89 -16.69 -0.49 33.60
N ALA A 90 -16.72 0.50 34.47
CA ALA A 90 -17.95 1.18 34.87
C ALA A 90 -18.54 2.02 33.73
N GLU A 91 -19.86 2.24 33.74
CA GLU A 91 -20.58 2.92 32.64
C GLU A 91 -20.20 4.40 32.52
N ASP A 92 -19.93 5.04 33.65
CA ASP A 92 -19.50 6.42 33.79
C ASP A 92 -17.98 6.58 33.96
N ALA A 93 -17.20 5.50 33.76
CA ALA A 93 -15.75 5.54 33.85
C ALA A 93 -15.16 6.54 32.84
N VAL A 94 -14.24 7.38 33.31
CA VAL A 94 -13.47 8.28 32.46
C VAL A 94 -12.14 7.61 32.15
N LEU A 95 -11.93 7.27 30.88
CA LEU A 95 -10.84 6.41 30.44
C LEU A 95 -9.76 7.22 29.71
N ASP A 96 -8.51 6.91 30.01
CA ASP A 96 -7.35 7.27 29.20
C ASP A 96 -7.18 6.20 28.12
N ILE A 97 -7.36 6.59 26.86
CA ILE A 97 -7.30 5.70 25.71
C ILE A 97 -6.09 6.07 24.88
N SER A 98 -5.14 5.13 24.80
CA SER A 98 -3.99 5.23 23.90
C SER A 98 -4.18 4.29 22.71
N TYR A 99 -3.93 4.77 21.51
CA TYR A 99 -4.00 3.97 20.30
C TYR A 99 -3.05 4.49 19.22
N THR A 100 -2.76 3.67 18.22
CA THR A 100 -1.95 4.05 17.05
C THR A 100 -2.84 4.05 15.82
N GLN A 101 -2.74 5.08 14.98
CA GLN A 101 -3.40 5.07 13.67
C GLN A 101 -2.75 4.01 12.78
N ASP A 102 -3.55 3.11 12.23
CA ASP A 102 -3.06 2.07 11.34
C ASP A 102 -3.15 2.49 9.87
N THR A 103 -2.43 1.77 9.02
CA THR A 103 -2.47 1.98 7.58
C THR A 103 -3.76 1.38 7.02
N PRO A 104 -4.59 2.15 6.28
CA PRO A 104 -5.79 1.63 5.66
C PRO A 104 -5.45 0.56 4.62
N ARG A 105 -6.45 -0.27 4.30
CA ARG A 105 -6.36 -1.16 3.15
C ARG A 105 -6.33 -0.35 1.85
N GLU A 106 -5.71 -0.89 0.81
CA GLU A 106 -5.75 -0.32 -0.53
C GLU A 106 -7.17 -0.36 -1.09
N GLU A 107 -7.68 0.81 -1.49
CA GLU A 107 -9.02 0.96 -2.06
C GLU A 107 -9.02 0.71 -3.56
N ILE A 108 -9.96 -0.11 -4.04
CA ILE A 108 -10.08 -0.43 -5.49
C ILE A 108 -10.46 0.77 -6.36
N THR A 109 -10.91 1.86 -5.73
CA THR A 109 -11.27 3.11 -6.40
C THR A 109 -10.12 4.13 -6.41
N SER A 110 -8.98 3.81 -5.79
CA SER A 110 -7.80 4.68 -5.81
C SER A 110 -7.31 4.88 -7.24
N THR A 111 -7.02 6.13 -7.59
CA THR A 111 -6.52 6.51 -8.92
C THR A 111 -5.13 7.13 -8.88
N ALA A 112 -4.59 7.39 -7.69
CA ALA A 112 -3.29 8.01 -7.45
C ALA A 112 -2.72 7.58 -6.09
N LEU A 113 -1.43 7.80 -5.88
CA LEU A 113 -0.77 7.61 -4.58
C LEU A 113 -0.94 8.87 -3.74
N LEU A 114 -0.84 8.73 -2.43
CA LEU A 114 -0.69 9.82 -1.48
C LEU A 114 0.75 10.32 -1.48
N ASN A 115 0.91 11.63 -1.71
CA ASN A 115 2.20 12.31 -1.69
C ASN A 115 3.26 11.61 -2.59
N PRO A 116 3.02 11.55 -3.93
CA PRO A 116 3.93 10.89 -4.86
C PRO A 116 5.32 11.55 -4.84
N VAL A 117 6.36 10.72 -4.87
CA VAL A 117 7.77 11.08 -4.72
C VAL A 117 8.52 10.94 -6.05
N GLY A 118 8.06 10.04 -6.93
CA GLY A 118 8.59 9.89 -8.27
C GLY A 118 8.24 8.56 -8.92
N LEU A 119 8.59 8.46 -10.21
CA LEU A 119 8.31 7.32 -11.09
C LEU A 119 9.62 6.70 -11.60
N ARG A 120 9.78 5.39 -11.43
CA ARG A 120 10.90 4.61 -11.98
C ARG A 120 10.44 3.73 -13.14
N THR A 121 11.04 3.88 -14.32
CA THR A 121 10.73 3.07 -15.50
C THR A 121 10.96 1.59 -15.24
N VAL A 122 10.13 0.72 -15.78
CA VAL A 122 10.31 -0.73 -15.66
C VAL A 122 11.62 -1.20 -16.30
N ASP A 123 12.35 -2.08 -15.60
CA ASP A 123 13.59 -2.68 -16.11
C ASP A 123 13.31 -3.91 -16.95
N GLU A 124 12.30 -4.69 -16.57
CA GLU A 124 11.95 -5.93 -17.27
C GLU A 124 10.44 -6.18 -17.22
N VAL A 125 9.87 -6.52 -18.37
CA VAL A 125 8.45 -6.90 -18.53
C VAL A 125 8.36 -8.22 -19.29
N LEU A 126 7.91 -9.28 -18.62
CA LEU A 126 7.76 -10.61 -19.20
C LEU A 126 6.32 -11.11 -19.07
N PHE A 127 5.85 -11.87 -20.06
CA PHE A 127 4.71 -12.74 -19.80
C PHE A 127 5.18 -13.90 -18.93
N CYS A 128 4.33 -14.39 -18.04
CA CYS A 128 4.70 -15.52 -17.18
C CYS A 128 3.51 -16.42 -16.84
N SER A 129 3.78 -17.59 -16.29
CA SER A 129 2.78 -18.49 -15.72
C SER A 129 3.24 -18.97 -14.35
N GLY A 130 2.29 -19.21 -13.44
CA GLY A 130 2.59 -19.72 -12.11
C GLY A 130 3.28 -21.08 -12.19
N ASP A 131 4.38 -21.22 -11.46
CA ASP A 131 5.22 -22.42 -11.44
C ASP A 131 5.98 -22.47 -10.12
N GLU A 132 5.69 -23.46 -9.28
CA GLU A 132 6.34 -23.63 -7.97
C GLU A 132 7.87 -23.79 -8.06
N ASN A 133 8.39 -24.21 -9.22
CA ASN A 133 9.83 -24.34 -9.48
C ASN A 133 10.39 -23.22 -10.35
N GLY A 134 9.56 -22.20 -10.65
CA GLY A 134 9.92 -21.10 -11.53
C GLY A 134 11.06 -20.23 -10.98
N GLU A 135 11.82 -19.65 -11.91
CA GLU A 135 12.98 -18.80 -11.63
C GLU A 135 12.60 -17.35 -11.26
N LEU A 136 11.43 -16.89 -11.72
CA LEU A 136 10.92 -15.57 -11.39
C LEU A 136 10.29 -15.63 -10.00
N ILE A 137 10.89 -14.94 -9.04
CA ILE A 137 10.45 -14.93 -7.64
C ILE A 137 9.80 -13.58 -7.32
N THR A 138 8.62 -13.64 -6.74
CA THR A 138 7.89 -12.49 -6.20
C THR A 138 7.34 -12.84 -4.81
N PRO A 139 6.87 -11.86 -4.02
CA PRO A 139 6.14 -12.13 -2.79
C PRO A 139 4.91 -13.02 -3.00
N SER A 140 4.26 -12.93 -4.16
CA SER A 140 3.07 -13.74 -4.51
C SER A 140 3.36 -15.20 -4.90
N GLY A 141 4.63 -15.55 -5.11
CA GLY A 141 5.04 -16.90 -5.51
C GLY A 141 6.07 -16.92 -6.63
N ARG A 142 6.20 -18.10 -7.23
CA ARG A 142 7.17 -18.40 -8.29
C ARG A 142 6.50 -18.54 -9.65
N PHE A 143 7.20 -18.08 -10.68
CA PHE A 143 6.70 -18.03 -12.05
C PHE A 143 7.80 -18.40 -13.04
N THR A 144 7.37 -18.91 -14.19
CA THR A 144 8.25 -19.18 -15.34
C THR A 144 7.88 -18.25 -16.49
N ALA A 145 8.90 -17.66 -17.13
CA ALA A 145 8.70 -16.75 -18.25
C ALA A 145 8.05 -17.46 -19.45
N SER A 146 7.25 -16.74 -20.21
CA SER A 146 6.55 -17.22 -21.40
C SER A 146 6.86 -16.32 -22.59
N GLN A 147 7.12 -16.94 -23.75
CA GLN A 147 7.26 -16.22 -25.02
C GLN A 147 5.90 -15.87 -25.65
N SER A 148 4.85 -16.60 -25.27
CA SER A 148 3.48 -16.33 -25.71
C SER A 148 2.75 -15.46 -24.69
N PRO A 149 1.86 -14.54 -25.11
CA PRO A 149 1.03 -13.79 -24.18
C PRO A 149 0.26 -14.69 -23.22
N THR A 150 0.37 -14.38 -21.93
CA THR A 150 -0.41 -14.98 -20.85
C THR A 150 -1.22 -13.86 -20.18
N ASN A 151 -2.11 -14.21 -19.26
CA ASN A 151 -2.81 -13.20 -18.48
C ASN A 151 -1.98 -12.65 -17.31
N ASN A 152 -0.67 -12.93 -17.24
CA ASN A 152 0.20 -12.43 -16.18
C ASN A 152 1.37 -11.65 -16.77
N LEU A 153 1.68 -10.49 -16.18
CA LEU A 153 2.89 -9.74 -16.44
C LEU A 153 3.79 -9.74 -15.21
N PHE A 154 5.00 -10.25 -15.37
CA PHE A 154 6.09 -10.02 -14.42
C PHE A 154 6.72 -8.66 -14.71
N LEU A 155 6.86 -7.85 -13.66
CA LEU A 155 7.45 -6.51 -13.70
C LEU A 155 8.62 -6.45 -12.72
N LYS A 156 9.77 -5.94 -13.16
CA LYS A 156 10.92 -5.69 -12.30
C LYS A 156 11.35 -4.24 -12.36
N PHE A 157 11.59 -3.65 -11.20
CA PHE A 157 12.03 -2.26 -11.05
C PHE A 157 13.22 -2.21 -10.09
N THR A 158 14.28 -1.51 -10.47
CA THR A 158 15.46 -1.30 -9.64
C THR A 158 15.73 0.18 -9.48
N PHE A 159 15.46 0.71 -8.29
CA PHE A 159 15.76 2.09 -7.95
C PHE A 159 17.26 2.23 -7.68
N ASP A 160 17.86 3.29 -8.22
CA ASP A 160 19.27 3.57 -8.01
C ASP A 160 19.53 4.23 -6.65
N PHE A 161 20.79 4.38 -6.28
CA PHE A 161 21.19 4.86 -4.95
C PHE A 161 20.53 6.20 -4.58
N GLU A 162 20.56 7.18 -5.46
CA GLU A 162 20.05 8.54 -5.19
C GLU A 162 18.53 8.68 -5.41
N ASP A 163 17.88 7.67 -6.00
CA ASP A 163 16.45 7.73 -6.26
C ASP A 163 15.68 7.83 -4.93
N ALA A 164 14.99 8.97 -4.76
CA ALA A 164 14.28 9.37 -3.55
C ALA A 164 15.10 9.27 -2.25
N ALA A 165 16.41 9.55 -2.29
CA ALA A 165 17.24 9.52 -1.09
C ALA A 165 16.63 10.38 0.04
N SER A 166 16.71 9.88 1.29
CA SER A 166 16.13 10.48 2.50
C SER A 166 14.60 10.48 2.61
N GLN A 167 13.88 9.94 1.63
CA GLN A 167 12.43 9.77 1.72
C GLN A 167 12.07 8.52 2.53
N VAL A 168 10.89 8.54 3.14
CA VAL A 168 10.28 7.35 3.75
C VAL A 168 9.11 6.96 2.87
N ILE A 169 9.25 5.83 2.19
CA ILE A 169 8.24 5.34 1.25
C ILE A 169 7.27 4.42 1.99
N GLN A 170 5.98 4.66 1.80
CA GLN A 170 4.91 3.84 2.39
C GLN A 170 3.87 3.40 1.35
N GLU A 171 3.99 3.86 0.10
CA GLU A 171 3.14 3.41 -1.00
C GLU A 171 3.97 3.06 -2.24
N LEU A 172 3.58 1.97 -2.88
CA LEU A 172 4.09 1.51 -4.16
C LEU A 172 2.93 1.49 -5.15
N GLY A 173 3.17 1.97 -6.38
CA GLY A 173 2.14 1.92 -7.42
C GLY A 173 2.67 1.57 -8.80
N VAL A 174 2.02 0.65 -9.52
CA VAL A 174 2.35 0.43 -10.93
C VAL A 174 1.53 1.39 -11.77
N MET A 175 2.22 2.33 -12.44
CA MET A 175 1.62 3.31 -13.33
C MET A 175 1.79 2.91 -14.79
N VAL A 176 0.74 3.09 -15.59
CA VAL A 176 0.73 2.77 -17.02
C VAL A 176 0.33 4.00 -17.83
N GLY A 177 1.09 4.29 -18.89
CA GLY A 177 0.84 5.43 -19.77
C GLY A 177 1.27 6.78 -19.19
N SER A 178 2.30 6.78 -18.33
CA SER A 178 2.90 8.02 -17.82
C SER A 178 3.63 8.80 -18.92
N GLU A 179 3.59 10.12 -18.85
CA GLU A 179 4.24 11.05 -19.78
C GLU A 179 5.11 12.05 -19.01
N PHE A 180 6.18 12.53 -19.66
CA PHE A 180 7.20 13.37 -19.04
C PHE A 180 7.50 14.61 -19.90
N LEU A 181 8.16 15.60 -19.29
CA LEU A 181 8.65 16.78 -20.00
C LEU A 181 9.64 16.41 -21.12
N ALA A 182 9.62 17.18 -22.21
CA ALA A 182 10.38 16.87 -23.43
C ALA A 182 11.91 17.05 -23.32
N GLU A 183 12.39 17.86 -22.38
CA GLU A 183 13.82 18.24 -22.26
C GLU A 183 14.50 17.59 -21.06
N LEU A 184 14.23 16.29 -20.83
CA LEU A 184 14.86 15.53 -19.76
C LEU A 184 16.16 14.85 -20.23
N PRO A 185 17.15 14.69 -19.33
CA PRO A 185 18.38 13.97 -19.60
C PRO A 185 18.18 12.61 -20.30
N GLU A 186 18.95 12.36 -21.34
CA GLU A 186 18.92 11.09 -22.07
C GLU A 186 19.28 9.91 -21.15
N GLY A 187 18.52 8.82 -21.24
CA GLY A 187 18.74 7.63 -20.42
C GLY A 187 18.31 7.77 -18.96
N GLN A 188 17.70 8.90 -18.57
CA GLN A 188 17.04 9.03 -17.28
C GLN A 188 15.91 8.00 -17.16
N ARG A 189 15.83 7.35 -15.99
CA ARG A 189 14.82 6.31 -15.71
C ARG A 189 14.00 6.57 -14.45
N TYR A 190 14.44 7.50 -13.60
CA TYR A 190 13.70 7.95 -12.43
C TYR A 190 13.30 9.40 -12.64
N PHE A 191 12.03 9.72 -12.39
CA PHE A 191 11.45 11.04 -12.67
C PHE A 191 10.78 11.58 -11.42
N THR A 192 11.10 12.83 -11.06
CA THR A 192 10.49 13.53 -9.93
C THR A 192 9.12 14.12 -10.33
N PRO A 193 8.25 14.47 -9.36
CA PRO A 193 6.90 14.96 -9.64
C PRO A 193 6.85 16.17 -10.58
N ASP A 194 7.84 17.06 -10.51
CA ASP A 194 7.96 18.24 -11.36
C ASP A 194 8.35 17.93 -12.82
N GLN A 195 8.81 16.71 -13.10
CA GLN A 195 9.21 16.25 -14.43
C GLN A 195 8.09 15.47 -15.16
N ILE A 196 6.99 15.19 -14.46
CA ILE A 196 5.88 14.37 -14.95
C ILE A 196 4.78 15.29 -15.49
N THR A 197 4.32 15.06 -16.72
CA THR A 197 3.17 15.78 -17.29
C THR A 197 1.86 15.07 -17.01
N THR A 198 1.88 13.73 -17.08
CA THR A 198 0.72 12.87 -16.80
C THR A 198 1.22 11.65 -16.05
N GLU A 199 0.68 11.36 -14.87
CA GLU A 199 1.10 10.17 -14.10
C GLU A 199 0.65 8.85 -14.76
N GLY A 200 -0.43 8.90 -15.54
CA GLY A 200 -1.03 7.76 -16.22
C GLY A 200 -2.15 7.13 -15.40
N ILE A 201 -2.36 5.83 -15.60
CA ILE A 201 -3.36 5.03 -14.90
C ILE A 201 -2.68 4.22 -13.81
N LEU A 202 -3.17 4.32 -12.58
CA LEU A 202 -2.77 3.46 -11.45
C LEU A 202 -3.36 2.06 -11.65
N LEU A 203 -2.48 1.08 -11.89
CA LEU A 203 -2.85 -0.32 -12.13
C LEU A 203 -2.80 -1.18 -10.87
N VAL A 204 -1.82 -0.93 -10.00
CA VAL A 204 -1.61 -1.63 -8.74
C VAL A 204 -1.26 -0.59 -7.69
N LEU A 205 -1.83 -0.71 -6.49
CA LEU A 205 -1.46 0.03 -5.30
C LEU A 205 -1.13 -0.97 -4.20
N GLU A 206 -0.07 -0.71 -3.46
CA GLU A 206 0.32 -1.47 -2.28
C GLU A 206 0.81 -0.50 -1.21
N HIS A 207 0.25 -0.60 -0.02
CA HIS A 207 0.77 0.08 1.16
C HIS A 207 1.83 -0.82 1.81
N THR A 208 2.98 -0.24 2.13
CA THR A 208 4.11 -0.97 2.73
C THR A 208 4.45 -0.42 4.11
N VAL A 209 5.14 -1.25 4.89
CA VAL A 209 5.80 -0.75 6.10
C VAL A 209 6.83 0.33 5.72
N PRO A 210 7.12 1.30 6.59
CA PRO A 210 8.03 2.40 6.26
C PRO A 210 9.38 1.93 5.69
N LEU A 211 9.61 2.22 4.41
CA LEU A 211 10.86 1.96 3.71
C LEU A 211 11.70 3.23 3.69
N VAL A 212 12.75 3.27 4.52
CA VAL A 212 13.67 4.42 4.61
C VAL A 212 14.69 4.36 3.48
N ARG A 213 14.67 5.35 2.58
CA ARG A 213 15.60 5.43 1.46
C ARG A 213 16.89 6.11 1.84
N THR A 214 18.00 5.50 1.42
CA THR A 214 19.35 6.04 1.60
C THR A 214 20.16 5.88 0.31
N ALA A 215 21.13 6.76 0.11
CA ALA A 215 22.09 6.69 -0.99
C ALA A 215 23.07 5.51 -0.90
N ALA A 216 22.89 4.59 0.06
CA ALA A 216 23.77 3.44 0.25
C ALA A 216 23.22 2.14 -0.36
N THR A 217 21.92 2.08 -0.68
CA THR A 217 21.28 0.86 -1.19
C THR A 217 20.46 1.11 -2.45
N ARG A 218 20.44 0.08 -3.30
CA ARG A 218 19.50 -0.03 -4.42
C ARG A 218 18.40 -1.00 -4.01
N GLU A 219 17.16 -0.63 -4.27
CA GLU A 219 16.00 -1.46 -3.96
C GLU A 219 15.44 -2.06 -5.24
N THR A 220 15.16 -3.36 -5.22
CA THR A 220 14.54 -4.08 -6.34
C THR A 220 13.15 -4.55 -5.94
N PHE A 221 12.17 -4.22 -6.76
CA PHE A 221 10.79 -4.69 -6.62
C PHE A 221 10.43 -5.59 -7.77
N THR A 222 9.77 -6.70 -7.45
CA THR A 222 9.21 -7.62 -8.44
C THR A 222 7.74 -7.85 -8.18
N PHE A 223 6.93 -7.67 -9.22
CA PHE A 223 5.48 -7.87 -9.17
C PHE A 223 5.06 -8.88 -10.23
N VAL A 224 3.96 -9.58 -9.96
CA VAL A 224 3.16 -10.20 -11.02
C VAL A 224 1.77 -9.58 -10.99
N VAL A 225 1.35 -9.00 -12.11
CA VAL A 225 0.00 -8.48 -12.31
C VAL A 225 -0.80 -9.47 -13.15
N THR A 226 -1.95 -9.91 -12.62
CA THR A 226 -2.85 -10.87 -13.27
C THR A 226 -4.10 -10.17 -13.81
N PHE A 227 -4.44 -10.45 -15.07
CA PHE A 227 -5.58 -9.90 -15.79
C PHE A 227 -6.69 -10.91 -16.03
#